data_AF-A0A288QY00-F1
#
_entry.id   AF-A0A288QY00-F1
#
_cell.length_a   1.000
_cell.length_b   1.000
_cell.length_c   1.000
_cell.angle_alpha   90.00
_cell.angle_beta   90.00
_cell.angle_gamma   90.00
#
_symmetry.space_group_name_H-M   'P 1'
#
loop_
_entity.id
_entity.type
_entity.pdbx_description
1 polymer ?
#
loop_
_entity_poly.entity_id
_entity_poly.type
_entity_poly.pdbx_seq_one_letter_code
_entity_poly.pdbx_strand_id
1 'polypeptide(L)' 'MIEALILPLPIVHSWLLGLQVFAMVMIVPAMVYTTGHSLLRPFPKLFTAMHWLFSAYMLWVLVSALTTLVTR' A
#
# COMPACT_ATOMS: atom_id res chain seq x y z
N MET A 1 24.83 -3.07 36.52
CA MET A 1 23.39 -2.83 36.27
C MET A 1 23.12 -3.08 34.79
N ILE A 2 22.88 -4.35 34.46
CA ILE A 2 22.62 -4.87 33.13
C ILE A 2 21.13 -5.20 33.11
N GLU A 3 20.28 -4.18 33.03
CA GLU A 3 18.83 -4.34 32.91
C GLU A 3 18.21 -3.28 31.99
N ALA A 4 18.95 -2.85 30.96
CA ALA A 4 18.36 -2.15 29.83
C ALA A 4 17.67 -3.18 28.91
N LEU A 5 16.57 -3.70 29.44
CA LEU A 5 15.34 -4.05 28.73
C LEU A 5 15.52 -4.59 27.31
N ILE A 6 15.70 -5.91 27.25
CA ILE A 6 15.41 -6.75 26.10
C ILE A 6 13.93 -6.52 25.73
N LEU A 7 13.66 -5.50 24.93
CA LEU A 7 12.50 -5.50 24.04
C LEU A 7 12.70 -6.71 23.14
N PRO A 8 11.71 -7.59 22.94
CA PRO A 8 11.85 -8.69 22.00
C PRO A 8 12.14 -8.09 20.61
N LEU A 9 13.40 -8.15 20.21
CA LEU A 9 13.91 -7.79 18.88
C LEU A 9 13.02 -8.23 17.70
N PRO A 10 12.26 -9.35 17.76
CA PRO A 10 11.34 -9.75 16.69
C PRO A 10 10.14 -8.81 16.50
N ILE A 11 9.63 -8.18 17.55
CA ILE A 11 8.37 -7.41 17.48
C ILE A 11 8.56 -6.09 16.73
N VAL A 12 9.69 -5.41 16.96
CA VAL A 12 10.02 -4.15 16.29
C VAL A 12 10.22 -4.35 14.78
N HIS A 13 10.79 -5.50 14.38
CA HIS A 13 10.93 -5.88 12.97
C HIS A 13 9.56 -6.12 12.31
N SER A 14 8.63 -6.80 12.99
CA SER A 14 7.29 -7.10 12.45
C SER A 14 6.45 -5.85 12.19
N TRP A 15 6.51 -4.85 13.08
CA TRP A 15 5.79 -3.58 12.87
C TRP A 15 6.37 -2.76 11.72
N LEU A 16 7.70 -2.71 11.60
CA LEU A 16 8.36 -2.04 10.48
C LEU A 16 8.02 -2.72 9.15
N LEU A 17 8.00 -4.05 9.11
CA LEU A 17 7.58 -4.81 7.94
C LEU A 17 6.11 -4.55 7.59
N GLY A 18 5.21 -4.51 8.59
CA GLY A 18 3.81 -4.15 8.39
C GLY A 18 3.63 -2.75 7.81
N LEU A 19 4.38 -1.77 8.32
CA LEU A 19 4.40 -0.40 7.80
C LEU A 19 4.95 -0.34 6.37
N GLN A 20 6.01 -1.10 6.08
CA GLN A 20 6.59 -1.16 4.75
C GLN A 20 5.62 -1.78 3.74
N VAL A 21 4.94 -2.86 4.11
CA VAL A 21 3.90 -3.49 3.28
C VAL A 21 2.75 -2.52 3.06
N PHE A 22 2.27 -1.85 4.11
CA PHE A 22 1.24 -0.82 3.98
C PHE A 22 1.68 0.32 3.05
N ALA A 23 2.91 0.81 3.19
CA ALA A 23 3.44 1.86 2.34
C ALA A 23 3.51 1.41 0.87
N MET A 24 3.95 0.19 0.60
CA MET A 24 4.05 -0.36 -0.76
C MET A 24 2.68 -0.64 -1.38
N VAL A 25 1.67 -1.03 -0.59
CA VAL A 25 0.33 -1.38 -1.09
C VAL A 25 -0.60 -0.17 -1.17
N MET A 26 -0.50 0.78 -0.24
CA MET A 26 -1.44 1.91 -0.16
C MET A 26 -0.81 3.22 -0.61
N ILE A 27 0.39 3.54 -0.08
CA ILE A 27 0.97 4.88 -0.24
C ILE A 27 1.65 5.05 -1.60
N VAL A 28 2.50 4.10 -2.01
CA VAL A 28 3.21 4.18 -3.29
C VAL A 28 2.24 4.24 -4.48
N PRO A 29 1.23 3.36 -4.59
CA PRO A 29 0.28 3.42 -5.69
C PRO A 29 -0.55 4.71 -5.69
N ALA A 30 -0.93 5.21 -4.51
CA ALA A 30 -1.61 6.48 -4.40
C ALA A 30 -0.74 7.64 -4.90
N MET A 31 0.54 7.71 -4.51
CA MET A 31 1.46 8.75 -5.01
C MET A 31 1.67 8.66 -6.52
N VAL A 32 1.82 7.45 -7.06
CA VAL A 32 1.94 7.22 -8.51
C VAL A 32 0.68 7.72 -9.22
N TYR A 33 -0.50 7.38 -8.71
CA TYR A 33 -1.76 7.83 -9.26
C TYR A 33 -1.94 9.35 -9.18
N THR A 34 -1.63 9.99 -8.04
CA THR A 34 -1.76 11.45 -7.90
C THR A 34 -0.80 12.18 -8.84
N THR A 35 0.44 11.69 -8.95
CA THR A 35 1.43 12.24 -9.87
C THR A 35 0.97 12.07 -11.32
N GLY A 36 0.53 10.87 -11.68
CA GLY A 36 -0.01 10.58 -13.01
C GLY A 36 -1.29 11.35 -13.32
N HIS A 37 -2.14 11.63 -12.33
CA HIS A 37 -3.37 12.42 -12.52
C HIS A 37 -3.05 13.84 -13.00
N SER A 38 -2.01 14.46 -12.43
CA SER A 38 -1.55 15.77 -12.86
C SER A 38 -0.87 15.73 -14.23
N LEU A 39 0.01 14.75 -14.46
CA LEU A 39 0.82 14.66 -15.69
C LEU A 39 0.01 14.21 -16.91
N LEU A 40 -0.93 13.30 -16.74
CA LEU A 40 -1.68 12.68 -17.83
C LEU A 40 -2.95 13.44 -18.20
N ARG A 41 -3.31 14.50 -17.47
CA ARG A 41 -4.49 15.33 -17.74
C ARG A 41 -4.61 15.80 -19.20
N PRO A 42 -3.51 16.13 -19.94
CA PRO A 42 -3.58 16.46 -21.36
C PRO A 42 -3.88 15.27 -22.30
N PHE A 43 -3.71 14.03 -21.83
CA PHE A 43 -3.84 12.80 -22.62
C PHE A 43 -5.06 11.99 -22.16
N PRO A 44 -6.27 12.29 -22.65
CA PRO A 44 -7.53 11.80 -22.06
C PRO A 44 -7.67 10.27 -22.07
N LYS A 45 -7.16 9.59 -23.12
CA LYS A 45 -7.17 8.12 -23.19
C LYS A 45 -6.26 7.50 -22.13
N LEU A 46 -5.06 8.04 -21.96
CA LEU A 46 -4.08 7.54 -21.00
C LEU A 46 -4.48 7.88 -19.56
N PHE A 47 -5.06 9.05 -19.35
CA PHE A 47 -5.65 9.46 -18.08
C PHE A 47 -6.79 8.53 -17.63
N THR A 48 -7.69 8.20 -18.56
CA THR A 48 -8.80 7.27 -18.30
C THR A 48 -8.28 5.86 -18.02
N ALA A 49 -7.31 5.38 -18.80
CA ALA A 49 -6.68 4.08 -18.57
C ALA A 49 -6.01 4.01 -17.18
N MET A 50 -5.33 5.07 -16.76
CA MET A 50 -4.73 5.16 -15.42
C MET A 50 -5.79 5.12 -14.32
N HIS A 51 -6.93 5.79 -14.48
CA HIS A 51 -8.03 5.73 -13.51
C HIS A 51 -8.61 4.32 -13.40
N TRP A 52 -8.84 3.66 -14.52
CA TRP A 52 -9.30 2.27 -14.53
C TRP A 52 -8.30 1.34 -13.86
N LEU A 53 -7.02 1.48 -14.18
CA LEU A 53 -5.96 0.67 -13.59
C LEU A 53 -5.87 0.85 -12.07
N PHE A 54 -5.88 2.10 -11.60
CA PHE A 54 -5.85 2.40 -10.17
C PHE A 54 -7.12 1.91 -9.45
N SER A 55 -8.29 2.07 -10.06
CA SER A 55 -9.55 1.59 -9.49
C SER A 55 -9.59 0.06 -9.38
N ALA A 56 -9.13 -0.64 -10.41
CA ALA A 56 -9.01 -2.10 -10.41
C ALA A 56 -8.01 -2.58 -9.35
N TYR A 57 -6.88 -1.88 -9.21
CA TYR A 57 -5.91 -2.16 -8.16
C TYR A 57 -6.51 -2.03 -6.76
N MET A 58 -7.23 -0.93 -6.47
CA MET A 58 -7.87 -0.73 -5.17
C MET A 58 -8.93 -1.79 -4.87
N LEU A 59 -9.72 -2.20 -5.87
CA LEU A 59 -10.69 -3.28 -5.71
C LEU A 59 -9.99 -4.61 -5.39
N TRP A 60 -8.90 -4.92 -6.08
CA TRP A 60 -8.12 -6.13 -5.83
C TRP A 60 -7.54 -6.13 -4.42
N VAL A 61 -6.93 -5.03 -3.97
CA VAL A 61 -6.40 -4.89 -2.60
C VAL A 61 -7.50 -5.10 -1.56
N LEU A 62 -8.69 -4.51 -1.76
CA LEU A 62 -9.83 -4.69 -0.87
C LEU A 62 -10.25 -6.16 -0.79
N VAL A 63 -10.43 -6.83 -1.94
CA VAL A 63 -10.81 -8.24 -1.99
C VAL A 63 -9.75 -9.12 -1.32
N SER A 64 -8.47 -8.87 -1.56
CA SER A 64 -7.38 -9.60 -0.90
C SER A 64 -7.36 -9.40 0.62
N ALA A 65 -7.61 -8.17 1.09
CA ALA A 65 -7.70 -7.87 2.51
C ALA A 65 -8.90 -8.59 3.17
N LEU A 66 -10.08 -8.51 2.55
CA LEU A 66 -11.28 -9.21 3.02
C LEU A 66 -11.09 -10.74 3.02
N THR A 67 -10.51 -11.28 1.95
CA THR A 67 -10.23 -12.72 1.86
C THR A 67 -9.28 -13.16 2.98
N THR A 68 -8.21 -12.39 3.21
CA THR A 68 -7.25 -12.67 4.28
C THR A 68 -7.92 -12.62 5.65
N LEU A 69 -8.82 -11.64 5.88
CA LEU A 69 -9.55 -11.48 7.14
C LEU A 69 -10.59 -12.58 7.38
N VAL A 70 -11.18 -13.14 6.32
CA VAL A 70 -12.20 -14.20 6.42
C VAL A 70 -11.57 -15.59 6.51
N THR A 71 -10.40 -15.80 5.91
CA THR A 71 -9.75 -17.12 5.82
C THR A 71 -8.66 -17.37 6.85
N ARG A 72 -8.25 -16.34 7.60
CA ARG A 72 -7.34 -16.46 8.76
C ARG A 72 -8.03 -16.00 10.03
#